data_AF-A0A7D5M051-F1
#
_entry.id   AF-A0A7D5M051-F1
#
_cell.length_a   1.000
_cell.length_b   1.000
_cell.length_c   1.000
_cell.angle_alpha   90.00
_cell.angle_beta   90.00
_cell.angle_gamma   90.00
#
_symmetry.space_group_name_H-M   'P 1'
#
loop_
_entity.id
_entity.type
_entity.pdbx_description
1 polymer ?
#
loop_
_entity_poly.entity_id
_entity_poly.type
_entity_poly.pdbx_seq_one_letter_code
_entity_poly.pdbx_strand_id
1 'polypeptide(L)'
;MKYKTCVSIAETTPTKTKKTLKIALSKSDFVEVRLDFLKISQIPEALELIKKNLNRIVCTLRPKTEGGKFSGNEKERIAILKLIAEYNPYLLDVEFNTLKKNSDLVKYLKTTKTKLLVSWHDFKKTPNSSELKKKINQMGKFSSNVKIVSTAKSTDDSTRMLELYSKRGKNNLIAFAMGDYGRISRILCLYLGSPYTYVSLGKAIAPGQFSVDEVKKITNLKK
;
A
#
# COMPACT_ATOMS: atom_id res chain seq x y z
N MET A 1 -4.89 20.56 -9.90
CA MET A 1 -5.16 19.37 -9.05
C MET A 1 -3.87 18.96 -8.36
N LYS A 2 -3.81 18.97 -7.03
CA LYS A 2 -2.61 18.58 -6.27
C LYS A 2 -2.57 17.06 -6.14
N TYR A 3 -1.60 16.42 -6.80
CA TYR A 3 -1.40 14.97 -6.67
C TYR A 3 -0.82 14.64 -5.30
N LYS A 4 -1.32 13.56 -4.69
CA LYS A 4 -0.88 13.13 -3.37
C LYS A 4 0.13 11.98 -3.45
N THR A 5 1.03 11.91 -2.48
CA THR A 5 2.01 10.84 -2.37
C THR A 5 1.87 10.06 -1.07
N CYS A 6 2.33 8.81 -1.08
CA CYS A 6 2.50 7.97 0.10
C CYS A 6 3.95 7.49 0.16
N VAL A 7 4.71 7.95 1.15
CA VAL A 7 6.08 7.49 1.38
C VAL A 7 6.03 6.16 2.10
N SER A 8 6.66 5.11 1.57
CA SER A 8 6.88 3.89 2.33
C SER A 8 8.12 4.04 3.23
N ILE A 9 8.03 3.59 4.49
CA ILE A 9 9.17 3.46 5.41
C ILE A 9 9.25 2.02 5.94
N ALA A 10 10.45 1.49 6.02
CA ALA A 10 10.74 0.09 6.37
C ALA A 10 11.89 0.01 7.38
N GLU A 11 11.73 0.70 8.50
CA GLU A 11 12.71 0.75 9.58
C GLU A 11 12.67 -0.53 10.43
N THR A 12 13.80 -0.85 11.06
CA THR A 12 13.97 -2.10 11.83
C THR A 12 13.83 -1.93 13.34
N THR A 13 13.58 -0.70 13.82
CA THR A 13 13.31 -0.43 15.24
C THR A 13 12.16 0.60 15.41
N PRO A 14 11.43 0.56 16.54
CA PRO A 14 10.38 1.55 16.84
C PRO A 14 10.89 2.99 16.86
N THR A 15 12.05 3.23 17.46
CA THR A 15 12.68 4.56 17.56
C THR A 15 13.05 5.13 16.19
N LYS A 16 13.64 4.31 15.29
CA LYS A 16 13.92 4.71 13.90
C LYS A 16 12.63 4.97 13.13
N THR A 17 11.62 4.10 13.30
CA THR A 17 10.29 4.29 12.69
C THR A 17 9.71 5.66 13.01
N LYS A 18 9.71 6.07 14.29
CA LYS A 18 9.24 7.41 14.70
C LYS A 18 10.04 8.55 14.08
N LYS A 19 11.37 8.44 14.05
CA LYS A 19 12.26 9.46 13.47
C LYS A 19 12.02 9.62 11.97
N THR A 20 12.01 8.52 11.21
CA THR A 20 11.80 8.52 9.77
C THR A 20 10.38 8.95 9.41
N LEU A 21 9.37 8.56 10.21
CA LEU A 21 7.99 9.01 10.05
C LEU A 21 7.87 10.54 10.08
N LYS A 22 8.55 11.22 11.00
CA LYS A 22 8.53 12.69 11.09
C LYS A 22 9.04 13.34 9.79
N ILE A 23 10.10 12.79 9.20
CA ILE A 23 10.67 13.26 7.93
C ILE A 23 9.74 12.92 6.76
N ALA A 24 9.14 11.73 6.75
CA ALA A 24 8.20 11.31 5.72
C ALA A 24 6.96 12.21 5.67
N LEU A 25 6.38 12.54 6.84
CA LEU A 25 5.18 13.36 6.94
C LEU A 25 5.39 14.84 6.56
N SER A 26 6.64 15.35 6.63
CA SER A 26 6.95 16.70 6.15
C SER A 26 7.08 16.76 4.63
N LYS A 27 7.37 15.63 3.98
CA LYS A 27 7.55 15.55 2.53
C LYS A 27 6.35 14.99 1.76
N SER A 28 5.48 14.20 2.39
CA SER A 28 4.43 13.43 1.72
C SER A 28 3.09 13.51 2.45
N ASP A 29 1.98 13.41 1.72
CA ASP A 29 0.63 13.48 2.30
C ASP A 29 0.37 12.32 3.27
N PHE A 30 0.73 11.10 2.84
CA PHE A 30 0.62 9.87 3.62
C PHE A 30 1.97 9.19 3.81
N VAL A 31 2.01 8.28 4.78
CA VAL A 31 3.16 7.40 5.03
C VAL A 31 2.67 5.97 5.21
N GLU A 32 3.26 5.03 4.47
CA GLU A 32 3.11 3.61 4.73
C GLU A 32 4.19 3.16 5.71
N VAL A 33 3.78 2.64 6.86
CA VAL A 33 4.69 2.04 7.85
C VAL A 33 4.68 0.53 7.65
N ARG A 34 5.80 -0.01 7.17
CA ARG A 34 6.03 -1.44 6.98
C ARG A 34 6.43 -2.11 8.29
N LEU A 35 5.43 -2.45 9.09
CA LEU A 35 5.60 -3.08 10.40
C LEU A 35 6.21 -4.49 10.29
N ASP A 36 6.15 -5.12 9.12
CA ASP A 36 6.76 -6.42 8.85
C ASP A 36 8.30 -6.41 8.88
N PHE A 37 8.94 -5.25 8.96
CA PHE A 37 10.39 -5.11 9.15
C PHE A 37 10.81 -5.05 10.63
N LEU A 38 9.85 -4.91 11.55
CA LEU A 38 10.09 -4.93 12.99
C LEU A 38 10.02 -6.37 13.51
N LYS A 39 10.65 -6.60 14.67
CA LYS A 39 10.36 -7.82 15.44
C LYS A 39 8.92 -7.76 15.94
N ILE A 40 8.24 -8.90 16.00
CA ILE A 40 6.83 -8.99 16.44
C ILE A 40 6.63 -8.32 17.81
N SER A 41 7.53 -8.56 18.77
CA SER A 41 7.49 -7.97 20.11
C SER A 41 7.61 -6.44 20.14
N GLN A 42 8.11 -5.82 19.07
CA GLN A 42 8.32 -4.38 18.96
C GLN A 42 7.15 -3.64 18.30
N ILE A 43 6.20 -4.36 17.69
CA ILE A 43 5.07 -3.74 16.98
C ILE A 43 4.18 -2.92 17.93
N PRO A 44 3.80 -3.39 19.14
CA PRO A 44 3.02 -2.57 20.07
C PRO A 44 3.71 -1.26 20.45
N GLU A 45 5.01 -1.31 20.75
CA GLU A 45 5.81 -0.10 21.04
C GLU A 45 5.84 0.86 19.84
N ALA A 46 6.03 0.34 18.63
CA ALA A 46 6.01 1.17 17.41
C ALA A 46 4.66 1.86 17.21
N LEU A 47 3.54 1.15 17.42
CA LEU A 47 2.19 1.73 17.33
C LEU A 47 2.00 2.85 18.35
N GLU A 48 2.43 2.64 19.60
CA GLU A 48 2.38 3.68 20.64
C GLU A 48 3.20 4.92 20.27
N LEU A 49 4.39 4.74 19.72
CA LEU A 49 5.26 5.85 19.32
C LEU A 49 4.72 6.68 18.16
N ILE A 50 3.94 6.09 17.26
CA ILE A 50 3.39 6.76 16.06
C ILE A 50 1.91 7.16 16.20
N LYS A 51 1.26 6.84 17.33
CA LYS A 51 -0.21 6.94 17.48
C LYS A 51 -0.80 8.32 17.16
N LYS A 52 -0.06 9.40 17.49
CA LYS A 52 -0.48 10.78 17.24
C LYS A 52 -0.59 11.14 15.75
N ASN A 53 -0.02 10.33 14.86
CA ASN A 53 0.01 10.58 13.42
C ASN A 53 -0.77 9.53 12.61
N LEU A 54 -1.48 8.61 13.26
CA LEU A 54 -2.15 7.48 12.62
C LEU A 54 -3.16 7.89 11.54
N ASN A 55 -3.79 9.05 11.67
CA ASN A 55 -4.71 9.61 10.68
C ASN A 55 -4.08 9.93 9.31
N ARG A 56 -2.77 9.79 9.15
CA ARG A 56 -2.04 9.90 7.88
C ARG A 56 -1.21 8.66 7.54
N ILE A 57 -1.37 7.58 8.29
CA ILE A 57 -0.54 6.37 8.19
C ILE A 57 -1.32 5.21 7.58
N VAL A 58 -0.74 4.60 6.55
CA VAL A 58 -1.12 3.26 6.09
C VAL A 58 -0.30 2.25 6.88
N CYS A 59 -0.91 1.53 7.81
CA CYS A 59 -0.22 0.45 8.51
C CYS A 59 -0.24 -0.81 7.63
N THR A 60 0.94 -1.38 7.37
CA THR A 60 1.09 -2.57 6.52
C THR A 60 1.91 -3.63 7.26
N LEU A 61 1.32 -4.82 7.41
CA LEU A 61 1.99 -6.02 7.96
C LEU A 61 2.06 -7.10 6.87
N ARG A 62 2.93 -6.87 5.88
CA ARG A 62 3.02 -7.67 4.65
C ARG A 62 3.56 -9.09 4.96
N PRO A 63 2.89 -10.17 4.53
CA PRO A 63 3.42 -11.53 4.64
C PRO A 63 4.50 -11.79 3.59
N LYS A 64 5.36 -12.80 3.85
CA LYS A 64 6.41 -13.22 2.91
C LYS A 64 5.88 -13.62 1.53
N THR A 65 4.69 -14.21 1.47
CA THR A 65 4.02 -14.65 0.24
C THR A 65 3.70 -13.50 -0.72
N GLU A 66 3.63 -12.26 -0.23
CA GLU A 66 3.46 -11.04 -1.04
C GLU A 66 4.65 -10.08 -0.85
N GLY A 67 5.86 -10.61 -0.67
CA GLY A 67 7.10 -9.82 -0.67
C GLY A 67 7.38 -9.05 0.63
N GLY A 68 6.71 -9.42 1.72
CA GLY A 68 6.97 -8.89 3.06
C GLY A 68 8.07 -9.61 3.82
N LYS A 69 8.39 -9.10 5.01
CA LYS A 69 9.41 -9.66 5.91
C LYS A 69 8.86 -10.21 7.21
N PHE A 70 7.54 -10.30 7.36
CA PHE A 70 6.92 -10.78 8.58
C PHE A 70 7.43 -12.19 8.93
N SER A 71 8.00 -12.34 10.12
CA SER A 71 8.73 -13.55 10.52
C SER A 71 7.86 -14.63 11.16
N GLY A 72 6.67 -14.29 11.65
CA GLY A 72 5.76 -15.22 12.32
C GLY A 72 4.84 -15.97 11.36
N ASN A 73 3.93 -16.76 11.94
CA ASN A 73 2.90 -17.50 11.21
C ASN A 73 1.63 -16.65 10.97
N GLU A 74 0.72 -17.14 10.14
CA GLU A 74 -0.49 -16.38 9.76
C GLU A 74 -1.44 -16.14 10.95
N LYS A 75 -1.52 -17.06 11.93
CA LYS A 75 -2.35 -16.89 13.13
C LYS A 75 -1.84 -15.72 13.98
N GLU A 76 -0.52 -15.64 14.18
CA GLU A 76 0.12 -14.51 14.86
C GLU A 76 -0.09 -13.21 14.09
N ARG A 77 0.08 -13.24 12.76
CA ARG A 77 -0.13 -12.08 11.90
C ARG A 77 -1.55 -11.55 12.01
N ILE A 78 -2.55 -12.43 11.98
CA ILE A 78 -3.97 -12.09 12.15
C ILE A 78 -4.20 -11.42 13.51
N ALA A 79 -3.62 -11.94 14.60
CA ALA A 79 -3.74 -11.32 15.92
C ALA A 79 -3.17 -9.89 15.93
N ILE A 80 -2.02 -9.68 15.28
CA ILE A 80 -1.41 -8.34 15.17
C ILE A 80 -2.21 -7.42 14.25
N LEU A 81 -2.80 -7.92 13.15
CA LEU A 81 -3.71 -7.13 12.31
C LEU A 81 -4.93 -6.63 13.11
N LYS A 82 -5.49 -7.49 13.97
CA LYS A 82 -6.57 -7.09 14.89
C LYS A 82 -6.10 -6.01 15.86
N LEU A 83 -4.93 -6.18 16.47
CA LEU A 83 -4.33 -5.14 17.32
C LEU A 83 -4.17 -3.81 16.58
N ILE A 84 -3.58 -3.81 15.38
CA ILE A 84 -3.41 -2.58 14.58
C ILE A 84 -4.77 -1.93 14.28
N ALA A 85 -5.81 -2.73 14.05
CA ALA A 85 -7.16 -2.20 13.79
C ALA A 85 -7.75 -1.45 15.01
N GLU A 86 -7.36 -1.78 16.24
CA GLU A 86 -7.79 -1.01 17.44
C GLU A 86 -7.17 0.38 17.49
N TYR A 87 -5.99 0.58 16.87
CA TYR A 87 -5.33 1.88 16.79
C TYR A 87 -5.96 2.82 15.74
N ASN A 88 -6.82 2.31 14.86
CA ASN A 88 -7.55 3.10 13.85
C ASN A 88 -6.65 3.99 12.96
N PRO A 89 -5.70 3.41 12.20
CA PRO A 89 -4.91 4.14 11.22
C PRO A 89 -5.78 4.72 10.09
N TYR A 90 -5.20 5.63 9.30
CA TYR A 90 -5.82 6.15 8.07
C TYR A 90 -6.30 5.01 7.19
N LEU A 91 -5.43 4.01 6.98
CA LEU A 91 -5.75 2.73 6.35
C LEU A 91 -4.97 1.59 7.01
N LEU A 92 -5.60 0.44 7.17
CA LEU A 92 -4.94 -0.83 7.43
C LEU A 92 -4.85 -1.64 6.13
N ASP A 93 -3.64 -1.89 5.65
CA ASP A 93 -3.40 -2.74 4.48
C ASP A 93 -3.56 -4.22 4.88
N VAL A 94 -4.49 -4.92 4.22
CA VAL A 94 -4.69 -6.37 4.38
C VAL A 94 -4.79 -7.02 3.00
N GLU A 95 -4.05 -8.10 2.81
CA GLU A 95 -4.04 -8.84 1.55
C GLU A 95 -5.41 -9.46 1.25
N PHE A 96 -5.84 -9.35 -0.01
CA PHE A 96 -7.07 -9.95 -0.51
C PHE A 96 -7.14 -11.45 -0.23
N ASN A 97 -6.01 -12.15 -0.39
CA ASN A 97 -5.93 -13.59 -0.13
C ASN A 97 -6.17 -13.94 1.33
N THR A 98 -5.73 -13.10 2.27
CA THR A 98 -5.97 -13.28 3.71
C THR A 98 -7.43 -13.06 4.05
N LEU A 99 -8.04 -11.98 3.56
CA LEU A 99 -9.47 -11.71 3.80
C LEU A 99 -10.37 -12.77 3.18
N LYS A 100 -10.04 -13.25 1.97
CA LYS A 100 -10.79 -14.30 1.28
C LYS A 100 -10.80 -15.62 2.05
N LYS A 101 -9.70 -15.96 2.73
CA LYS A 101 -9.53 -17.22 3.47
C LYS A 101 -10.00 -17.15 4.92
N ASN A 102 -10.24 -15.96 5.46
CA ASN A 102 -10.53 -15.78 6.88
C ASN A 102 -11.75 -14.87 7.11
N SER A 103 -12.93 -15.50 7.12
CA SER A 103 -14.21 -14.81 7.35
C SER A 103 -14.30 -14.19 8.76
N ASP A 104 -13.67 -14.80 9.77
CA ASP A 104 -13.69 -14.28 11.14
C ASP A 104 -12.88 -13.00 11.30
N LEU A 105 -11.73 -12.90 10.61
CA LEU A 105 -10.99 -11.65 10.52
C LEU A 105 -11.84 -10.58 9.84
N VAL A 106 -12.54 -10.91 8.75
CA VAL A 106 -13.42 -9.95 8.06
C VAL A 106 -14.53 -9.47 8.98
N LYS A 107 -15.19 -10.37 9.72
CA LYS A 107 -16.21 -10.02 10.71
C LYS A 107 -15.65 -9.10 11.79
N TYR A 108 -14.49 -9.44 12.35
CA TYR A 108 -13.82 -8.61 13.35
C TYR A 108 -13.46 -7.22 12.82
N LEU A 109 -12.83 -7.13 11.65
CA LEU A 109 -12.43 -5.82 11.10
C LEU A 109 -13.65 -4.92 10.85
N LYS A 110 -14.81 -5.50 10.49
CA LYS A 110 -16.08 -4.77 10.35
C LYS A 110 -16.65 -4.23 11.67
N THR A 111 -16.29 -4.80 12.82
CA THR A 111 -16.71 -4.27 14.12
C THR A 111 -15.84 -3.08 14.56
N THR A 112 -14.68 -2.90 13.93
CA THR A 112 -13.78 -1.75 14.19
C THR A 112 -14.15 -0.54 13.34
N LYS A 113 -13.65 0.65 13.70
CA LYS A 113 -13.79 1.88 12.88
C LYS A 113 -12.73 1.98 11.77
N THR A 114 -11.83 1.01 11.68
CA THR A 114 -10.66 1.06 10.80
C THR A 114 -11.04 0.86 9.34
N LYS A 115 -10.59 1.80 8.50
CA LYS A 115 -10.74 1.68 7.05
C LYS A 115 -9.67 0.73 6.51
N LEU A 116 -10.10 -0.22 5.68
CA LEU A 116 -9.18 -1.19 5.07
C LEU A 116 -8.68 -0.69 3.72
N LEU A 117 -7.40 -0.96 3.43
CA LEU A 117 -6.84 -1.02 2.09
C LEU A 117 -6.70 -2.49 1.71
N VAL A 118 -7.54 -2.96 0.79
CA VAL A 118 -7.47 -4.35 0.34
C VAL A 118 -6.42 -4.42 -0.75
N SER A 119 -5.36 -5.19 -0.55
CA SER A 119 -4.21 -5.20 -1.46
C SER A 119 -3.96 -6.56 -2.10
N TRP A 120 -3.33 -6.57 -3.26
CA TRP A 120 -2.86 -7.78 -3.91
C TRP A 120 -1.62 -7.49 -4.75
N HIS A 121 -0.65 -8.41 -4.69
CA HIS A 121 0.62 -8.28 -5.39
C HIS A 121 0.94 -9.53 -6.24
N ASP A 122 1.45 -9.32 -7.45
CA ASP A 122 2.09 -10.36 -8.26
C ASP A 122 3.49 -9.92 -8.66
N PHE A 123 4.49 -10.56 -8.05
CA PHE A 123 5.89 -10.23 -8.27
C PHE A 123 6.46 -10.89 -9.54
N LYS A 124 5.71 -11.76 -10.21
CA LYS A 124 6.18 -12.54 -11.35
C LYS A 124 5.68 -12.02 -12.69
N LYS A 125 4.43 -11.55 -12.77
CA LYS A 125 3.82 -11.11 -14.03
C LYS A 125 2.67 -10.14 -13.83
N THR A 126 2.20 -9.56 -14.93
CA THR A 126 0.92 -8.86 -15.00
C THR A 126 -0.13 -9.80 -15.60
N PRO A 127 -1.19 -10.17 -14.83
CA PRO A 127 -2.32 -10.94 -15.35
C PRO A 127 -3.03 -10.24 -16.50
N ASN A 128 -3.88 -10.96 -17.23
CA ASN A 128 -4.65 -10.34 -18.31
C ASN A 128 -5.73 -9.39 -17.77
N SER A 129 -6.28 -8.52 -18.63
CA SER A 129 -7.22 -7.47 -18.23
C SER A 129 -8.50 -8.02 -17.58
N SER A 130 -8.98 -9.20 -18.01
CA SER A 130 -10.17 -9.85 -17.44
C SER A 130 -9.90 -10.31 -16.00
N GLU A 131 -8.77 -10.95 -15.75
CA GLU A 131 -8.34 -11.38 -14.42
C GLU A 131 -8.16 -10.20 -13.46
N LEU A 132 -7.51 -9.13 -13.92
CA LEU A 132 -7.31 -7.91 -13.13
C LEU A 132 -8.64 -7.26 -12.74
N LYS A 133 -9.57 -7.09 -13.71
CA LYS A 133 -10.91 -6.54 -13.45
C LYS A 133 -11.71 -7.42 -12.50
N LYS A 134 -11.69 -8.74 -12.70
CA LYS A 134 -12.33 -9.71 -11.80
C LYS A 134 -11.79 -9.57 -10.38
N LYS A 135 -10.48 -9.40 -10.23
CA LYS A 135 -9.83 -9.24 -8.93
C LYS A 135 -10.25 -7.94 -8.25
N ILE A 136 -10.23 -6.80 -8.95
CA ILE A 136 -10.74 -5.52 -8.40
C ILE A 136 -12.18 -5.65 -7.93
N ASN A 137 -13.05 -6.28 -8.72
CA ASN A 137 -14.45 -6.48 -8.36
C ASN A 137 -14.60 -7.34 -7.09
N GLN A 138 -13.77 -8.37 -6.93
CA GLN A 138 -13.77 -9.20 -5.71
C GLN A 138 -13.21 -8.45 -4.50
N MET A 139 -12.14 -7.69 -4.67
CA MET A 139 -11.54 -6.86 -3.62
C MET A 139 -12.50 -5.76 -3.15
N GLY A 140 -13.23 -5.16 -4.09
CA GLY A 140 -14.26 -4.14 -3.83
C GLY A 140 -15.40 -4.60 -2.93
N LYS A 141 -15.59 -5.91 -2.75
CA LYS A 141 -16.57 -6.47 -1.78
C LYS A 141 -16.13 -6.30 -0.32
N PHE A 142 -14.84 -6.07 -0.08
CA PHE A 142 -14.26 -5.94 1.26
C PHE A 142 -14.02 -4.48 1.64
N SER A 143 -13.65 -3.63 0.69
CA SER A 143 -13.40 -2.20 0.91
C SER A 143 -13.50 -1.42 -0.41
N SER A 144 -13.87 -0.14 -0.31
CA SER A 144 -13.75 0.80 -1.43
C SER A 144 -12.30 1.18 -1.72
N ASN A 145 -11.34 0.97 -0.80
CA ASN A 145 -9.91 1.22 -1.07
C ASN A 145 -9.26 -0.08 -1.54
N VAL A 146 -8.77 -0.10 -2.78
CA VAL A 146 -8.24 -1.29 -3.44
C VAL A 146 -6.86 -0.97 -4.01
N LYS A 147 -5.87 -1.84 -3.75
CA LYS A 147 -4.51 -1.73 -4.28
C LYS A 147 -4.11 -2.98 -5.05
N ILE A 148 -3.79 -2.85 -6.33
CA ILE A 148 -3.36 -3.96 -7.18
C ILE A 148 -2.01 -3.62 -7.82
N VAL A 149 -1.01 -4.45 -7.56
CA VAL A 149 0.36 -4.21 -8.04
C VAL A 149 0.91 -5.48 -8.68
N SER A 150 1.38 -5.38 -9.91
CA SER A 150 1.98 -6.51 -10.64
C SER A 150 3.43 -6.19 -11.03
N THR A 151 4.14 -7.14 -11.64
CA THR A 151 5.44 -6.88 -12.29
C THR A 151 5.25 -6.80 -13.80
N ALA A 152 5.70 -5.70 -14.40
CA ALA A 152 5.70 -5.54 -15.86
C ALA A 152 6.95 -6.16 -16.49
N LYS A 153 6.75 -6.95 -17.54
CA LYS A 153 7.78 -7.49 -18.43
C LYS A 153 7.85 -6.77 -19.78
N SER A 154 6.88 -5.90 -20.05
CA SER A 154 6.82 -5.04 -21.24
C SER A 154 6.04 -3.75 -20.92
N THR A 155 6.08 -2.78 -21.83
CA THR A 155 5.24 -1.58 -21.74
C THR A 155 3.74 -1.90 -21.81
N ASP A 156 3.35 -2.96 -22.52
CA ASP A 156 1.96 -3.40 -22.64
C ASP A 156 1.38 -3.86 -21.30
N ASP A 157 2.20 -4.47 -20.45
CA ASP A 157 1.81 -4.79 -19.07
C ASP A 157 1.46 -3.52 -18.28
N SER A 158 2.26 -2.46 -18.44
CA SER A 158 2.00 -1.17 -17.79
C SER A 158 0.73 -0.52 -18.33
N THR A 159 0.52 -0.54 -19.64
CA THR A 159 -0.71 -0.04 -20.27
C THR A 159 -1.94 -0.79 -19.74
N ARG A 160 -1.88 -2.12 -19.69
CA ARG A 160 -2.95 -2.97 -19.15
C ARG A 160 -3.25 -2.68 -17.68
N MET A 161 -2.24 -2.35 -16.86
CA MET A 161 -2.48 -1.90 -15.48
C MET A 161 -3.15 -0.52 -15.43
N LEU A 162 -2.79 0.40 -16.32
CA LEU A 162 -3.38 1.73 -16.40
C LEU A 162 -4.82 1.70 -16.96
N GLU A 163 -5.14 0.75 -17.85
CA GLU A 163 -6.51 0.52 -18.35
C GLU A 163 -7.52 0.22 -17.24
N LEU A 164 -7.08 -0.21 -16.06
CA LEU A 164 -7.95 -0.43 -14.90
C LEU A 164 -8.63 0.86 -14.43
N TYR A 165 -8.12 2.02 -14.82
CA TYR A 165 -8.71 3.33 -14.56
C TYR A 165 -9.71 3.80 -15.64
N SER A 166 -9.83 3.09 -16.77
CA SER A 166 -10.67 3.49 -17.91
C SER A 166 -12.15 3.71 -17.55
N LYS A 167 -12.64 3.01 -16.53
CA LYS A 167 -13.95 3.28 -15.92
C LYS A 167 -13.71 3.87 -14.55
N ARG A 168 -14.23 5.07 -14.29
CA ARG A 168 -14.31 5.61 -12.93
C ARG A 168 -15.16 4.67 -12.09
N GLY A 169 -14.49 3.77 -11.36
CA GLY A 169 -15.14 2.86 -10.43
C GLY A 169 -15.57 3.60 -9.16
N LYS A 170 -16.40 2.95 -8.34
CA LYS A 170 -16.76 3.42 -6.99
C LYS A 170 -15.59 3.31 -5.99
N ASN A 171 -14.47 2.73 -6.40
CA ASN A 171 -13.33 2.41 -5.54
C ASN A 171 -12.23 3.46 -5.66
N ASN A 172 -11.58 3.76 -4.53
CA ASN A 172 -10.30 4.44 -4.46
C ASN A 172 -9.20 3.46 -4.91
N LEU A 173 -9.01 3.32 -6.22
CA LEU A 173 -8.09 2.36 -6.83
C LEU A 173 -6.65 2.88 -6.89
N ILE A 174 -5.72 2.08 -6.39
CA ILE A 174 -4.28 2.25 -6.56
C ILE A 174 -3.75 1.08 -7.39
N ALA A 175 -3.43 1.33 -8.66
CA ALA A 175 -2.99 0.33 -9.61
C ALA A 175 -1.77 0.84 -10.38
N PHE A 176 -0.69 0.07 -10.34
CA PHE A 176 0.53 0.34 -11.10
C PHE A 176 1.38 -0.94 -11.18
N ALA A 177 2.31 -0.99 -12.12
CA ALA A 177 3.26 -2.08 -12.25
C ALA A 177 4.63 -1.75 -11.63
N MET A 178 5.31 -2.79 -11.15
CA MET A 178 6.71 -2.81 -10.72
C MET A 178 7.63 -3.09 -11.91
N GLY A 179 8.94 -2.93 -11.69
CA GLY A 179 9.97 -3.13 -12.71
C GLY A 179 10.16 -1.88 -13.59
N ASP A 180 11.17 -1.91 -14.44
CA ASP A 180 11.57 -0.74 -15.24
C ASP A 180 10.47 -0.35 -16.23
N TYR A 181 9.87 -1.33 -16.92
CA TYR A 181 8.70 -1.11 -17.77
C TYR A 181 7.51 -0.54 -17.00
N GLY A 182 7.38 -0.87 -15.71
CA GLY A 182 6.30 -0.44 -14.82
C GLY A 182 6.48 0.97 -14.25
N ARG A 183 7.70 1.50 -14.25
CA ARG A 183 8.06 2.74 -13.54
C ARG A 183 7.13 3.90 -13.88
N ILE A 184 6.87 4.15 -15.18
CA ILE A 184 6.02 5.27 -15.61
C ILE A 184 4.56 5.14 -15.15
N SER A 185 4.05 3.91 -14.98
CA SER A 185 2.67 3.68 -14.52
C SER A 185 2.41 4.24 -13.11
N ARG A 186 3.45 4.34 -12.27
CA ARG A 186 3.36 4.96 -10.92
C ARG A 186 3.07 6.45 -10.96
N ILE A 187 3.41 7.12 -12.06
CA ILE A 187 3.11 8.54 -12.26
C ILE A 187 1.77 8.68 -12.98
N LEU A 188 1.59 7.96 -14.09
CA LEU A 188 0.39 8.08 -14.91
C LEU A 188 -0.89 7.69 -14.17
N CYS A 189 -0.82 6.76 -13.21
CA CYS A 189 -2.00 6.39 -12.42
C CYS A 189 -2.61 7.58 -11.67
N LEU A 190 -1.81 8.57 -11.25
CA LEU A 190 -2.30 9.80 -10.62
C LEU A 190 -3.17 10.63 -11.56
N TYR A 191 -2.79 10.68 -12.84
CA TYR A 191 -3.53 11.41 -13.88
C TYR A 191 -4.84 10.69 -14.26
N LEU A 192 -4.87 9.37 -14.08
CA LEU A 192 -6.03 8.53 -14.39
C LEU A 192 -7.00 8.34 -13.21
N GLY A 193 -6.68 8.88 -12.02
CA GLY A 193 -7.59 8.92 -10.88
C GLY A 193 -7.13 8.15 -9.64
N SER A 194 -5.89 7.66 -9.58
CA SER A 194 -5.33 7.12 -8.35
C SER A 194 -5.34 8.18 -7.23
N PRO A 195 -5.81 7.86 -6.01
CA PRO A 195 -5.90 8.83 -4.92
C PRO A 195 -4.52 9.32 -4.44
N TYR A 196 -3.51 8.47 -4.58
CA TYR A 196 -2.10 8.77 -4.35
C TYR A 196 -1.22 7.71 -5.04
N THR A 197 0.09 7.94 -5.08
CA THR A 197 1.08 6.95 -5.53
C THR A 197 2.14 6.71 -4.48
N TYR A 198 2.80 5.55 -4.55
CA TYR A 198 3.83 5.15 -3.59
C TYR A 198 5.22 5.64 -4.04
N VAL A 199 5.92 6.32 -3.14
CA VAL A 199 7.24 6.94 -3.37
C VAL A 199 8.22 6.61 -2.23
N SER A 200 9.50 6.85 -2.44
CA SER A 200 10.54 6.71 -1.42
C SER A 200 10.95 8.06 -0.83
N LEU A 201 11.61 8.05 0.34
CA LEU A 201 12.30 9.22 0.90
C LEU A 201 13.67 9.52 0.26
N GLY A 202 14.09 8.70 -0.70
CA GLY A 202 15.42 8.68 -1.28
C GLY A 202 15.68 7.30 -1.88
N LYS A 203 16.24 6.37 -1.09
CA LYS A 203 16.44 4.98 -1.54
C LYS A 203 15.09 4.27 -1.72
N ALA A 204 14.89 3.66 -2.89
CA ALA A 204 13.69 2.90 -3.22
C ALA A 204 13.53 1.67 -2.30
N ILE A 205 12.30 1.38 -1.88
CA ILE A 205 11.94 0.18 -1.11
C ILE A 205 11.42 -0.92 -2.02
N ALA A 206 10.86 -0.57 -3.18
CA ALA A 206 10.41 -1.49 -4.21
C ALA A 206 11.01 -1.13 -5.59
N PRO A 207 11.20 -2.10 -6.49
CA PRO A 207 11.71 -1.84 -7.84
C PRO A 207 10.87 -0.81 -8.62
N GLY A 208 11.56 0.12 -9.29
CA GLY A 208 10.95 1.19 -10.08
C GLY A 208 10.28 2.31 -9.28
N GLN A 209 10.47 2.38 -7.95
CA GLN A 209 9.87 3.43 -7.11
C GLN A 209 10.65 4.75 -7.23
N PHE A 210 9.95 5.82 -7.59
CA PHE A 210 10.50 7.18 -7.57
C PHE A 210 10.62 7.70 -6.13
N SER A 211 11.60 8.57 -5.91
CA SER A 211 11.64 9.42 -4.72
C SER A 211 10.53 10.47 -4.75
N VAL A 212 10.11 10.89 -3.56
CA VAL A 212 9.11 11.95 -3.39
C VAL A 212 9.53 13.24 -4.09
N ASP A 213 10.83 13.54 -4.10
CA ASP A 213 11.37 14.76 -4.70
C ASP A 213 11.37 14.67 -6.25
N GLU A 214 11.63 13.50 -6.83
CA GLU A 214 11.45 13.26 -8.28
C GLU A 214 9.97 13.42 -8.69
N VAL A 215 9.03 12.81 -7.95
CA VAL A 215 7.59 12.91 -8.28
C VAL A 215 7.10 14.35 -8.18
N LYS A 216 7.56 15.11 -7.18
CA LYS A 216 7.24 16.54 -7.07
C LYS A 216 7.75 17.33 -8.26
N LYS A 217 8.99 17.08 -8.71
CA LYS A 217 9.52 17.72 -9.92
C LYS A 217 8.65 17.39 -11.13
N ILE A 218 8.39 16.11 -11.38
CA ILE A 218 7.60 15.65 -12.53
C ILE A 218 6.18 16.25 -12.53
N THR A 219 5.52 16.29 -11.38
CA THR A 219 4.14 16.79 -11.27
C THR A 219 4.05 18.32 -11.30
N ASN A 220 5.11 19.04 -10.93
CA ASN A 220 5.21 20.49 -11.01
C ASN A 220 5.70 21.01 -12.38
N LEU A 221 6.08 20.14 -13.33
CA LEU A 221 6.42 20.55 -14.71
C LEU A 221 5.22 21.10 -15.51
N LYS A 222 4.04 21.20 -14.90
CA LYS A 222 2.89 21.89 -15.49
C LYS A 222 3.19 23.40 -15.50
N LYS A 223 3.41 23.95 -16.69
CA LYS A 223 3.14 25.36 -16.97
C LYS A 223 1.65 25.63 -16.77
#